data_AF-A0A5M3WV89-F1
#
_entry.id   AF-A0A5M3WV89-F1
#
_cell.length_a   1.000
_cell.length_b   1.000
_cell.length_c   1.000
_cell.angle_alpha   90.00
_cell.angle_beta   90.00
_cell.angle_gamma   90.00
#
_symmetry.space_group_name_H-M   'P 1'
#
loop_
_entity.id
_entity.type
_entity.pdbx_description
1 polymer ?
#
loop_
_entity_poly.entity_id
_entity_poly.type
_entity_poly.pdbx_seq_one_letter_code
_entity_poly.pdbx_strand_id
1 'polypeptide(L)'
;MGRIQSLLAIPRQRPAPEQTVRRRRRRVSVAGIEVDRLTEIQVVDRVVTALRRGRGGHVITPNVDICRACSRNSELRALVLKADLAVADGMPLVWAARLLGRPLPARITGAELIWSLSEAAAFYRLPIYLLGGPPGVADRAATALCERYPGLIVAGVDAPTPGFETDPERFEQMRRALLDANPLLVFVGLGFPKQDLLIDRLRADLPATWFVGCGSAIAFAAGSVRRAPHWMRDHGLEWLYRLSTEPNRLARRYLIDDLPFALRLLLVCAVRRLFT
;
A
#
# COMPACT_ATOMS: atom_id res chain seq x y z
N MET A 1 -32.71 36.21 1.05
CA MET A 1 -31.79 35.45 0.17
C MET A 1 -30.82 34.70 1.08
N GLY A 2 -30.74 33.39 1.15
CA GLY A 2 -31.44 32.33 0.45
C GLY A 2 -30.74 31.03 0.88
N ARG A 3 -31.53 30.09 1.42
CA ARG A 3 -31.20 28.66 1.52
C ARG A 3 -30.48 28.21 0.24
N ILE A 4 -29.33 27.53 0.36
CA ILE A 4 -28.79 26.43 -0.48
C ILE A 4 -27.29 26.33 -0.19
N GLN A 5 -26.88 25.40 0.66
CA GLN A 5 -25.54 24.79 0.67
C GLN A 5 -25.40 23.58 1.62
N SER A 6 -26.51 23.08 2.20
CA SER A 6 -26.54 21.85 3.01
C SER A 6 -26.92 20.58 2.24
N LEU A 7 -26.83 20.58 0.91
CA LEU A 7 -27.27 19.47 0.04
C LEU A 7 -26.19 19.13 -0.98
N LEU A 8 -25.15 18.40 -0.55
CA LEU A 8 -24.30 17.56 -1.44
C LEU A 8 -23.38 16.59 -0.66
N ALA A 9 -23.66 16.33 0.61
CA ALA A 9 -23.10 15.16 1.28
C ALA A 9 -23.89 13.93 0.81
N ILE A 10 -23.46 13.32 -0.30
CA ILE A 10 -23.97 12.00 -0.70
C ILE A 10 -23.62 11.04 0.44
N PRO A 11 -24.59 10.48 1.19
CA PRO A 11 -24.29 9.51 2.21
C PRO A 11 -23.62 8.33 1.52
N ARG A 12 -22.46 7.87 2.00
CA ARG A 12 -21.90 6.59 1.54
C ARG A 12 -22.91 5.50 1.85
N GLN A 13 -23.71 5.11 0.87
CA GLN A 13 -24.69 4.03 1.01
C GLN A 13 -23.95 2.78 1.48
N ARG A 14 -24.48 2.15 2.53
CA ARG A 14 -24.02 0.83 2.94
C ARG A 14 -24.15 -0.11 1.72
N PRO A 15 -23.09 -0.85 1.35
CA PRO A 15 -23.16 -1.71 0.17
C PRO A 15 -24.27 -2.74 0.32
N ALA A 16 -24.98 -3.01 -0.77
CA ALA A 16 -26.08 -3.97 -0.79
C ALA A 16 -25.62 -5.36 -0.29
N PRO A 17 -26.51 -6.19 0.28
CA PRO A 17 -26.16 -7.52 0.81
C PRO A 17 -25.41 -8.40 -0.21
N GLU A 18 -25.79 -8.39 -1.48
CA GLU A 18 -25.10 -9.11 -2.57
C GLU A 18 -23.69 -8.59 -2.86
N GLN A 19 -23.47 -7.27 -2.79
CA GLN A 19 -22.13 -6.68 -2.93
C GLN A 19 -21.22 -7.06 -1.76
N THR A 20 -21.81 -7.22 -0.56
CA THR A 20 -21.13 -7.65 0.66
C THR A 20 -20.73 -9.13 0.58
N VAL A 21 -21.60 -9.99 0.04
CA VAL A 21 -21.32 -11.43 -0.22
C VAL A 21 -20.30 -11.60 -1.35
N ARG A 22 -20.38 -10.82 -2.44
CA ARG A 22 -19.36 -10.81 -3.52
C ARG A 22 -18.00 -10.32 -3.02
N ARG A 23 -17.94 -9.29 -2.16
CA ARG A 23 -16.71 -8.86 -1.49
C ARG A 23 -16.11 -9.97 -0.63
N ARG A 24 -16.92 -10.69 0.16
CA ARG A 24 -16.46 -11.81 1.00
C ARG A 24 -15.87 -12.98 0.20
N ARG A 25 -16.39 -13.30 -0.98
CA ARG A 25 -15.82 -14.35 -1.86
C ARG A 25 -14.47 -13.93 -2.48
N ARG A 26 -14.27 -12.63 -2.72
CA ARG A 26 -13.07 -12.04 -3.33
C ARG A 26 -11.93 -11.74 -2.37
N ARG A 27 -12.16 -11.84 -1.05
CA ARG A 27 -11.15 -11.60 -0.02
C ARG A 27 -10.93 -12.83 0.87
N VAL A 28 -9.75 -12.92 1.47
CA VAL A 28 -9.39 -13.90 2.50
C VAL A 28 -9.01 -13.15 3.78
N SER A 29 -9.56 -13.59 4.91
CA SER A 29 -9.22 -13.02 6.22
C SER A 29 -7.94 -13.68 6.74
N VAL A 30 -6.85 -12.93 6.82
CA VAL A 30 -5.55 -13.38 7.35
C VAL A 30 -5.18 -12.49 8.53
N ALA A 31 -4.97 -13.08 9.71
CA ALA A 31 -4.69 -12.35 10.95
C ALA A 31 -5.73 -11.24 11.29
N GLY A 32 -6.99 -11.41 10.88
CA GLY A 32 -8.04 -10.41 11.10
C GLY A 32 -8.03 -9.21 10.13
N ILE A 33 -7.20 -9.26 9.09
CA ILE A 33 -7.16 -8.32 7.97
C ILE A 33 -7.76 -9.01 6.73
N GLU A 34 -8.59 -8.30 5.99
CA GLU A 34 -9.17 -8.78 4.73
C GLU A 34 -8.24 -8.49 3.55
N VAL A 35 -7.67 -9.53 2.94
CA VAL A 35 -6.75 -9.42 1.80
C VAL A 35 -7.48 -9.81 0.51
N ASP A 36 -7.39 -8.96 -0.52
CA ASP A 36 -7.93 -9.20 -1.84
C ASP A 36 -7.20 -10.33 -2.59
N ARG A 37 -7.96 -11.24 -3.17
CA ARG A 37 -7.47 -12.33 -4.03
C ARG A 37 -7.27 -11.81 -5.45
N LEU A 38 -6.23 -11.02 -5.65
CA LEU A 38 -5.89 -10.40 -6.94
C LEU A 38 -4.49 -10.76 -7.40
N THR A 39 -4.30 -10.77 -8.71
CA THR A 39 -2.99 -10.63 -9.35
C THR A 39 -2.61 -9.16 -9.48
N GLU A 40 -1.34 -8.86 -9.71
CA GLU A 40 -0.86 -7.49 -9.88
C GLU A 40 -1.56 -6.76 -11.03
N ILE A 41 -1.75 -7.44 -12.18
CA ILE A 41 -2.49 -6.90 -13.33
C ILE A 41 -3.92 -6.51 -12.94
N GLN A 42 -4.59 -7.33 -12.12
CA GLN A 42 -5.94 -7.02 -11.64
C GLN A 42 -5.98 -5.86 -10.65
N VAL A 43 -4.88 -5.61 -9.91
CA VAL A 43 -4.76 -4.41 -9.05
C VAL A 43 -4.67 -3.18 -9.94
N VAL A 44 -3.77 -3.19 -10.92
CA VAL A 44 -3.58 -2.09 -11.88
C VAL A 44 -4.89 -1.78 -12.61
N ASP A 45 -5.56 -2.80 -13.16
CA ASP A 45 -6.84 -2.63 -13.86
C ASP A 45 -7.91 -1.99 -12.97
N ARG A 46 -8.02 -2.40 -11.70
CA ARG A 46 -8.97 -1.80 -10.75
C ARG A 46 -8.66 -0.35 -10.45
N VAL A 47 -7.38 -0.02 -10.23
CA VAL A 47 -6.94 1.36 -9.95
C VAL A 47 -7.24 2.24 -11.15
N VAL A 48 -6.79 1.85 -12.35
CA VAL A 48 -7.02 2.60 -13.59
C VAL A 48 -8.51 2.76 -13.89
N THR A 49 -9.29 1.68 -13.79
CA THR A 49 -10.74 1.74 -14.02
C THR A 49 -11.44 2.69 -13.04
N ALA A 50 -11.00 2.75 -11.78
CA ALA A 50 -11.54 3.68 -10.80
C ALA A 50 -11.12 5.14 -11.10
N LEU A 51 -9.84 5.37 -11.42
CA LEU A 51 -9.32 6.68 -11.81
C LEU A 51 -10.06 7.27 -13.01
N ARG A 52 -10.28 6.47 -14.06
CA ARG A 52 -11.05 6.90 -15.25
C ARG A 52 -12.52 7.24 -14.95
N ARG A 53 -13.03 6.83 -13.80
CA ARG A 53 -14.38 7.17 -13.30
C ARG A 53 -14.36 8.31 -12.28
N GLY A 54 -13.21 8.98 -12.11
CA GLY A 54 -13.04 10.04 -11.11
C GLY A 54 -13.13 9.55 -9.67
N ARG A 55 -12.81 8.28 -9.41
CA ARG A 55 -12.89 7.67 -8.08
C ARG A 55 -11.51 7.32 -7.57
N GLY A 56 -11.08 8.03 -6.54
CA GLY A 56 -9.88 7.76 -5.77
C GLY A 56 -10.02 6.55 -4.86
N GLY A 57 -8.92 6.18 -4.23
CA GLY A 57 -8.86 5.01 -3.36
C GLY A 57 -7.52 4.84 -2.67
N HIS A 58 -7.41 3.81 -1.85
CA HIS A 58 -6.18 3.47 -1.13
C HIS A 58 -5.83 2.00 -1.34
N VAL A 59 -4.60 1.74 -1.81
CA VAL A 59 -3.97 0.43 -1.81
C VAL A 59 -3.04 0.32 -0.61
N ILE A 60 -3.29 -0.68 0.23
CA ILE A 60 -2.37 -1.10 1.29
C ILE A 60 -1.77 -2.46 0.97
N THR A 61 -0.51 -2.67 1.36
CA THR A 61 0.25 -3.89 1.11
C THR A 61 0.56 -4.60 2.43
N PRO A 62 -0.44 -5.20 3.13
CA PRO A 62 -0.23 -5.85 4.42
C PRO A 62 0.85 -6.92 4.33
N ASN A 63 1.79 -6.86 5.27
CA ASN A 63 2.80 -7.88 5.54
C ASN A 63 2.69 -8.35 6.99
N VAL A 64 3.59 -9.23 7.43
CA VAL A 64 3.58 -9.78 8.80
C VAL A 64 3.61 -8.68 9.87
N ASP A 65 4.44 -7.65 9.67
CA ASP A 65 4.57 -6.54 10.62
C ASP A 65 3.28 -5.72 10.72
N ILE A 66 2.61 -5.43 9.58
CA ILE A 66 1.30 -4.76 9.57
C ILE A 66 0.25 -5.63 10.26
N CYS A 67 0.21 -6.93 9.98
CA CYS A 67 -0.69 -7.87 10.66
C CYS A 67 -0.47 -7.87 12.17
N ARG A 68 0.79 -7.91 12.60
CA ARG A 68 1.18 -7.88 14.01
C ARG A 68 0.76 -6.58 14.68
N ALA A 69 1.03 -5.43 14.06
CA ALA A 69 0.63 -4.13 14.57
C ALA A 69 -0.90 -4.02 14.71
N CYS A 70 -1.66 -4.48 13.71
CA CYS A 70 -3.12 -4.52 13.76
C CYS A 70 -3.68 -5.48 14.82
N SER A 71 -2.96 -6.56 15.13
CA SER A 71 -3.39 -7.50 16.19
C SER A 71 -3.24 -6.91 17.59
N ARG A 72 -2.36 -5.91 17.76
CA ARG A 72 -2.08 -5.24 19.03
C ARG A 72 -2.81 -3.89 19.18
N ASN A 73 -3.28 -3.29 18.08
CA ASN A 73 -3.93 -2.00 18.08
C ASN A 73 -5.17 -2.00 17.17
N SER A 74 -6.34 -1.84 17.76
CA SER A 74 -7.64 -1.83 17.07
C SER A 74 -7.83 -0.63 16.14
N GLU A 75 -7.22 0.53 16.43
CA GLU A 75 -7.27 1.72 15.59
C GLU A 75 -6.46 1.51 14.31
N LEU A 76 -5.27 0.90 14.41
CA LEU A 76 -4.48 0.52 13.24
C LEU A 76 -5.21 -0.52 12.40
N ARG A 77 -5.88 -1.48 13.04
CA ARG A 77 -6.73 -2.43 12.32
C ARG A 77 -7.88 -1.73 11.59
N ALA A 78 -8.55 -0.78 12.24
CA ALA A 78 -9.62 -0.01 11.63
C ALA A 78 -9.10 0.81 10.43
N LEU A 79 -7.92 1.43 10.56
CA LEU A 79 -7.24 2.15 9.48
C LEU A 79 -7.01 1.25 8.26
N VAL A 80 -6.43 0.06 8.45
CA VAL A 80 -6.20 -0.91 7.37
C VAL A 80 -7.50 -1.36 6.72
N LEU A 81 -8.56 -1.58 7.50
CA LEU A 81 -9.86 -2.00 6.98
C LEU A 81 -10.59 -0.91 6.16
N LYS A 82 -10.18 0.36 6.26
CA LYS A 82 -10.67 1.45 5.39
C LYS A 82 -10.07 1.42 3.99
N ALA A 83 -9.00 0.64 3.75
CA ALA A 83 -8.37 0.56 2.45
C ALA A 83 -9.30 -0.04 1.39
N ASP A 84 -9.23 0.51 0.18
CA ASP A 84 -10.07 0.10 -0.94
C ASP A 84 -9.55 -1.22 -1.54
N LEU A 85 -8.23 -1.41 -1.55
CA LEU A 85 -7.55 -2.66 -1.90
C LEU A 85 -6.50 -3.01 -0.84
N ALA A 86 -6.45 -4.28 -0.44
CA ALA A 86 -5.42 -4.81 0.43
C ALA A 86 -4.77 -6.02 -0.24
N VAL A 87 -3.48 -5.96 -0.55
CA VAL A 87 -2.77 -7.02 -1.30
C VAL A 87 -1.61 -7.59 -0.51
N ALA A 88 -1.44 -8.91 -0.51
CA ALA A 88 -0.44 -9.54 0.36
C ALA A 88 0.99 -9.23 -0.06
N ASP A 89 1.71 -8.55 0.82
CA ASP A 89 3.14 -8.29 0.71
C ASP A 89 3.90 -9.30 1.58
N GLY A 90 4.48 -10.31 0.93
CA GLY A 90 5.27 -11.35 1.58
C GLY A 90 4.63 -12.74 1.56
N MET A 91 5.50 -13.75 1.55
CA MET A 91 5.10 -15.17 1.49
C MET A 91 4.30 -15.67 2.71
N PRO A 92 4.54 -15.22 3.95
CA PRO A 92 3.79 -15.72 5.10
C PRO A 92 2.27 -15.53 4.98
N LEU A 93 1.80 -14.43 4.39
CA LEU A 93 0.37 -14.20 4.15
C LEU A 93 -0.17 -15.13 3.04
N VAL A 94 0.62 -15.37 1.99
CA VAL A 94 0.28 -16.32 0.92
C VAL A 94 0.16 -17.74 1.47
N TRP A 95 1.10 -18.17 2.30
CA TRP A 95 1.07 -19.47 2.97
C TRP A 95 -0.12 -19.58 3.93
N ALA A 96 -0.38 -18.56 4.76
CA ALA A 96 -1.52 -18.53 5.66
C ALA A 96 -2.85 -18.68 4.89
N ALA A 97 -3.02 -17.94 3.79
CA ALA A 97 -4.20 -18.06 2.94
C ALA A 97 -4.34 -19.45 2.28
N ARG A 98 -3.23 -20.08 1.87
CA ARG A 98 -3.22 -21.44 1.35
C ARG A 98 -3.61 -22.47 2.42
N LEU A 99 -3.10 -22.33 3.65
CA LEU A 99 -3.46 -23.17 4.78
C LEU A 99 -4.95 -23.06 5.11
N LEU A 100 -5.53 -21.86 5.02
CA LEU A 100 -6.98 -21.62 5.16
C LEU A 100 -7.83 -22.15 3.99
N GLY A 101 -7.25 -22.84 3.00
CA GLY A 101 -7.98 -23.36 1.83
C GLY A 101 -8.45 -22.28 0.84
N ARG A 102 -8.01 -21.03 1.01
CA ARG A 102 -8.41 -19.88 0.20
C ARG A 102 -7.18 -19.17 -0.38
N PRO A 103 -6.44 -19.84 -1.29
CA PRO A 103 -5.14 -19.35 -1.74
C PRO A 103 -5.23 -17.98 -2.42
N LEU A 104 -4.28 -17.11 -2.09
CA LEU A 104 -4.00 -15.89 -2.85
C LEU A 104 -3.33 -16.28 -4.18
N PRO A 105 -3.69 -15.64 -5.29
CA PRO A 105 -3.14 -16.00 -6.60
C PRO A 105 -1.69 -15.52 -6.78
N ALA A 106 -1.27 -14.47 -6.08
CA ALA A 106 0.08 -13.91 -6.14
C ALA A 106 0.47 -13.23 -4.82
N ARG A 107 1.78 -13.09 -4.62
CA ARG A 107 2.38 -12.10 -3.72
C ARG A 107 2.50 -10.80 -4.50
N ILE A 108 2.06 -9.68 -3.93
CA ILE A 108 2.11 -8.35 -4.58
C ILE A 108 2.74 -7.37 -3.60
N THR A 109 3.89 -6.82 -3.98
CA THR A 109 4.64 -5.90 -3.12
C THR A 109 4.52 -4.46 -3.58
N GLY A 110 4.66 -3.51 -2.66
CA GLY A 110 4.77 -2.08 -3.03
C GLY A 110 5.93 -1.82 -4.01
N ALA A 111 7.01 -2.60 -3.89
CA ALA A 111 8.19 -2.53 -4.74
C ALA A 111 7.97 -3.01 -6.19
N GLU A 112 6.89 -3.75 -6.44
CA GLU A 112 6.43 -4.12 -7.80
C GLU A 112 5.38 -3.13 -8.29
N LEU A 113 4.40 -2.80 -7.44
CA LEU A 113 3.31 -1.89 -7.78
C LEU A 113 3.76 -0.51 -8.23
N ILE A 114 4.88 0.01 -7.70
CA ILE A 114 5.42 1.29 -8.16
C ILE A 114 5.76 1.28 -9.65
N TRP A 115 6.22 0.15 -10.19
CA TRP A 115 6.57 0.00 -11.59
C TRP A 115 5.33 -0.23 -12.44
N SER A 116 4.50 -1.22 -12.10
CA SER A 116 3.34 -1.59 -12.92
C SER A 116 2.25 -0.51 -12.95
N LEU A 117 2.05 0.22 -11.86
CA LEU A 117 1.13 1.36 -11.86
C LEU A 117 1.73 2.56 -12.60
N SER A 118 3.05 2.77 -12.56
CA SER A 118 3.70 3.84 -13.35
C SER A 118 3.68 3.55 -14.85
N GLU A 119 3.85 2.30 -15.26
CA GLU A 119 3.66 1.86 -16.65
C GLU A 119 2.26 2.20 -17.15
N ALA A 120 1.23 1.83 -16.38
CA ALA A 120 -0.14 2.18 -16.70
C ALA A 120 -0.37 3.70 -16.68
N ALA A 121 0.22 4.41 -15.71
CA ALA A 121 0.13 5.87 -15.63
C ALA A 121 0.72 6.56 -16.86
N ALA A 122 1.86 6.08 -17.38
CA ALA A 122 2.44 6.58 -18.62
C ALA A 122 1.50 6.35 -19.82
N PHE A 123 0.94 5.14 -19.96
CA PHE A 123 0.03 4.81 -21.04
C PHE A 123 -1.25 5.65 -21.04
N TYR A 124 -1.86 5.83 -19.86
CA TYR A 124 -3.11 6.59 -19.69
C TYR A 124 -2.90 8.09 -19.41
N ARG A 125 -1.65 8.58 -19.42
CA ARG A 125 -1.26 9.95 -19.06
C ARG A 125 -1.81 10.41 -17.71
N LEU A 126 -1.69 9.55 -16.70
CA LEU A 126 -2.11 9.85 -15.33
C LEU A 126 -0.92 10.48 -14.58
N PRO A 127 -1.03 11.72 -14.08
CA PRO A 127 0.05 12.34 -13.31
C PRO A 127 0.30 11.60 -12.00
N ILE A 128 1.55 11.23 -11.76
CA ILE A 128 2.00 10.58 -10.53
C ILE A 128 2.69 11.56 -9.59
N TYR A 129 2.68 11.25 -8.30
CA TYR A 129 3.44 11.97 -7.27
C TYR A 129 4.19 10.99 -6.38
N LEU A 130 5.43 11.31 -6.03
CA LEU A 130 6.26 10.49 -5.14
C LEU A 130 6.45 11.21 -3.80
N LEU A 131 5.90 10.65 -2.73
CA LEU A 131 5.95 11.24 -1.39
C LEU A 131 6.72 10.33 -0.42
N GLY A 132 7.88 10.77 0.02
CA GLY A 132 8.70 10.11 1.04
C GLY A 132 10.05 9.59 0.54
N GLY A 133 10.76 8.96 1.47
CA GLY A 133 12.18 8.65 1.32
C GLY A 133 13.09 9.79 1.79
N PRO A 134 14.40 9.53 1.94
CA PRO A 134 15.41 10.57 2.21
C PRO A 134 15.48 11.65 1.11
N PRO A 135 16.06 12.82 1.40
CA PRO A 135 16.30 13.86 0.40
C PRO A 135 16.98 13.32 -0.86
N GLY A 136 16.44 13.68 -2.03
CA GLY A 136 16.94 13.27 -3.35
C GLY A 136 16.57 11.84 -3.78
N VAL A 137 15.96 11.02 -2.91
CA VAL A 137 15.55 9.65 -3.27
C VAL A 137 14.31 9.68 -4.17
N ALA A 138 13.32 10.53 -3.87
CA ALA A 138 12.12 10.67 -4.69
C ALA A 138 12.46 11.21 -6.10
N ASP A 139 13.37 12.18 -6.21
CA ASP A 139 13.85 12.72 -7.49
C ASP A 139 14.52 11.66 -8.37
N ARG A 140 15.40 10.85 -7.78
CA ARG A 140 16.05 9.73 -8.49
C ARG A 140 15.04 8.67 -8.92
N ALA A 141 14.05 8.38 -8.08
CA ALA A 141 12.97 7.45 -8.44
C ALA A 141 12.14 8.01 -9.61
N ALA A 142 11.79 9.30 -9.60
CA ALA A 142 11.09 9.94 -10.71
C ALA A 142 11.89 9.84 -12.01
N THR A 143 13.19 10.12 -11.96
CA THR A 143 14.10 10.01 -13.11
C THR A 143 14.10 8.58 -13.67
N ALA A 144 14.32 7.58 -12.83
CA ALA A 144 14.36 6.18 -13.24
C ALA A 144 13.01 5.70 -13.82
N LEU A 145 11.89 6.16 -13.25
CA LEU A 145 10.55 5.84 -13.76
C LEU A 145 10.30 6.47 -15.14
N CYS A 146 10.69 7.73 -15.35
CA CYS A 146 10.56 8.43 -16.63
C CYS A 146 11.47 7.84 -17.72
N GLU A 147 12.70 7.44 -17.37
CA GLU A 147 13.61 6.74 -18.28
C GLU A 147 13.03 5.38 -18.70
N ARG A 148 12.41 4.66 -17.76
CA ARG A 148 11.80 3.35 -18.04
C ARG A 148 10.50 3.45 -18.83
N TYR A 149 9.70 4.50 -18.58
CA TYR A 149 8.38 4.69 -19.16
C TYR A 149 8.27 6.06 -19.83
N PRO A 150 8.69 6.18 -21.10
CA PRO A 150 8.56 7.42 -21.86
C PRO A 150 7.11 7.92 -21.89
N GLY A 151 6.91 9.20 -21.57
CA GLY A 151 5.58 9.81 -21.49
C GLY A 151 4.92 9.75 -20.11
N LEU A 152 5.58 9.17 -19.10
CA LEU A 152 5.15 9.29 -17.71
C LEU A 152 5.17 10.76 -17.26
N ILE A 153 4.09 11.20 -16.62
CA ILE A 153 3.98 12.53 -16.04
C ILE A 153 4.23 12.43 -14.55
N VAL A 154 5.34 12.98 -14.08
CA VAL A 154 5.59 13.16 -12.64
C VAL A 154 5.18 14.59 -12.28
N ALA A 155 4.02 14.73 -11.64
CA ALA A 155 3.47 16.03 -11.24
C ALA A 155 4.19 16.65 -10.04
N GLY A 156 4.89 15.84 -9.25
CA GLY A 156 5.75 16.33 -8.20
C GLY A 156 6.42 15.21 -7.41
N VAL A 157 7.42 15.62 -6.64
CA VAL A 157 8.12 14.77 -5.67
C VAL A 157 8.27 15.57 -4.38
N ASP A 158 8.15 14.90 -3.24
CA ASP A 158 8.42 15.50 -1.94
C ASP A 158 9.03 14.46 -1.00
N ALA A 159 10.08 14.86 -0.30
CA ALA A 159 10.82 14.06 0.66
C ALA A 159 10.81 14.78 2.02
N PRO A 160 9.65 14.88 2.68
CA PRO A 160 9.50 15.70 3.86
C PRO A 160 10.32 15.15 5.04
N THR A 161 10.85 16.06 5.86
CA THR A 161 11.69 15.70 7.02
C THR A 161 10.90 14.85 8.03
N PRO A 162 11.52 13.87 8.70
CA PRO A 162 10.86 13.09 9.74
C PRO A 162 10.16 13.98 10.78
N GLY A 163 8.89 13.68 11.09
CA GLY A 163 8.08 14.44 12.05
C GLY A 163 7.21 15.55 11.44
N PHE A 164 7.31 15.78 10.11
CA PHE A 164 6.44 16.73 9.42
C PHE A 164 4.95 16.44 9.58
N GLU A 165 4.57 15.17 9.78
CA GLU A 165 3.17 14.76 9.91
C GLU A 165 2.49 15.28 11.20
N THR A 166 3.30 15.59 12.20
CA THR A 166 2.90 16.13 13.51
C THR A 166 3.12 17.64 13.65
N ASP A 167 3.91 18.23 12.76
CA ASP A 167 4.17 19.67 12.69
C ASP A 167 3.11 20.32 11.77
N PRO A 168 2.21 21.19 12.29
CA PRO A 168 1.13 21.77 11.50
C PRO A 168 1.60 22.58 10.28
N GLU A 169 2.69 23.32 10.40
CA GLU A 169 3.20 24.17 9.33
C GLU A 169 3.83 23.34 8.21
N ARG A 170 4.67 22.36 8.58
CA ARG A 170 5.31 21.47 7.61
C ARG A 170 4.31 20.54 6.93
N PHE A 171 3.32 20.04 7.69
CA PHE A 171 2.23 19.25 7.13
C PHE A 171 1.45 20.07 6.09
N GLU A 172 1.07 21.30 6.44
CA GLU A 172 0.29 22.14 5.53
C GLU A 172 1.10 22.57 4.30
N GLN A 173 2.41 22.79 4.43
CA GLN A 173 3.31 23.04 3.30
C GLN A 173 3.32 21.86 2.32
N MET A 174 3.58 20.64 2.81
CA MET A 174 3.54 19.41 1.99
C MET A 174 2.15 19.21 1.36
N ARG A 175 1.09 19.41 2.15
CA ARG A 175 -0.29 19.26 1.69
C ARG A 175 -0.60 20.22 0.55
N ARG A 176 -0.23 21.50 0.66
CA ARG A 176 -0.42 22.49 -0.42
C ARG A 176 0.33 22.08 -1.68
N ALA A 177 1.61 21.72 -1.57
CA ALA A 177 2.39 21.27 -2.71
C ALA A 177 1.74 20.06 -3.42
N LEU A 178 1.21 19.10 -2.66
CA LEU A 178 0.50 17.95 -3.19
C LEU A 178 -0.82 18.34 -3.89
N LEU A 179 -1.60 19.27 -3.30
CA LEU A 179 -2.86 19.73 -3.87
C LEU A 179 -2.64 20.54 -5.15
N ASP A 180 -1.65 21.42 -5.16
CA ASP A 180 -1.29 22.24 -6.32
C ASP A 180 -0.81 21.37 -7.50
N ALA A 181 -0.09 20.27 -7.21
CA ALA A 181 0.32 19.30 -8.21
C ALA A 181 -0.84 18.46 -8.78
N ASN A 182 -1.97 18.38 -8.07
CA ASN A 182 -3.19 17.67 -8.45
C ASN A 182 -2.95 16.27 -9.10
N PRO A 183 -2.22 15.35 -8.43
CA PRO A 183 -1.89 14.05 -8.99
C PRO A 183 -3.10 13.11 -8.98
N LEU A 184 -3.11 12.16 -9.92
CA LEU A 184 -4.09 11.07 -9.93
C LEU A 184 -3.59 9.82 -9.21
N LEU A 185 -2.27 9.66 -9.09
CA LEU A 185 -1.68 8.54 -8.36
C LEU A 185 -0.55 9.03 -7.45
N VAL A 186 -0.60 8.69 -6.17
CA VAL A 186 0.39 9.10 -5.17
C VAL A 186 1.01 7.86 -4.53
N PHE A 187 2.32 7.69 -4.69
CA PHE A 187 3.09 6.68 -3.98
C PHE A 187 3.61 7.26 -2.67
N VAL A 188 3.25 6.66 -1.54
CA VAL A 188 3.66 7.13 -0.20
C VAL A 188 4.63 6.14 0.42
N GLY A 189 5.87 6.55 0.59
CA GLY A 189 7.00 5.73 1.05
C GLY A 189 7.54 6.14 2.42
N LEU A 190 6.66 6.20 3.44
CA LEU A 190 7.02 6.61 4.81
C LEU A 190 7.05 5.44 5.80
N GLY A 191 6.59 4.26 5.38
CA GLY A 191 6.45 3.09 6.24
C GLY A 191 5.16 3.10 7.05
N PHE A 192 4.71 1.90 7.42
CA PHE A 192 3.54 1.72 8.29
C PHE A 192 3.89 2.03 9.75
N PRO A 193 3.00 2.68 10.54
CA PRO A 193 1.66 3.14 10.18
C PRO A 193 1.61 4.56 9.60
N LYS A 194 2.74 5.28 9.59
CA LYS A 194 2.80 6.72 9.25
C LYS A 194 2.21 7.03 7.89
N GLN A 195 2.59 6.26 6.86
CA GLN A 195 2.09 6.47 5.50
C GLN A 195 0.56 6.31 5.41
N ASP A 196 0.00 5.31 6.09
CA ASP A 196 -1.43 4.99 6.00
C ASP A 196 -2.28 5.98 6.80
N LEU A 197 -1.78 6.46 7.94
CA LEU A 197 -2.38 7.56 8.69
C LEU A 197 -2.38 8.85 7.89
N LEU A 198 -1.28 9.14 7.20
CA LEU A 198 -1.17 10.30 6.32
C LEU A 198 -2.16 10.20 5.15
N ILE A 199 -2.25 9.03 4.51
CA ILE A 199 -3.21 8.77 3.42
C ILE A 199 -4.66 8.97 3.90
N ASP A 200 -5.03 8.48 5.09
CA ASP A 200 -6.39 8.65 5.63
C ASP A 200 -6.74 10.12 5.83
N ARG A 201 -5.76 10.97 6.15
CA ARG A 201 -5.93 12.43 6.23
C ARG A 201 -6.08 13.08 4.85
N LEU A 202 -5.22 12.73 3.89
CA LEU A 202 -5.15 13.38 2.58
C LEU A 202 -6.23 12.95 1.59
N ARG A 203 -6.77 11.73 1.73
CA ARG A 203 -7.77 11.20 0.78
C ARG A 203 -9.09 11.98 0.75
N ALA A 204 -9.38 12.76 1.79
CA ALA A 204 -10.55 13.62 1.84
C ALA A 204 -10.37 14.87 0.95
N ASP A 205 -9.14 15.38 0.86
CA ASP A 205 -8.79 16.53 0.03
C ASP A 205 -8.68 16.16 -1.46
N LEU A 206 -8.31 14.90 -1.74
CA LEU A 206 -8.09 14.37 -3.09
C LEU A 206 -8.99 13.15 -3.37
N PRO A 207 -10.32 13.34 -3.49
CA PRO A 207 -11.28 12.22 -3.61
C PRO A 207 -11.19 11.46 -4.95
N ALA A 208 -10.53 12.02 -5.96
CA ALA A 208 -10.31 11.40 -7.26
C ALA A 208 -8.94 10.69 -7.39
N THR A 209 -8.09 10.78 -6.37
CA THR A 209 -6.70 10.30 -6.39
C THR A 209 -6.55 8.94 -5.74
N TRP A 210 -5.72 8.08 -6.32
CA TRP A 210 -5.32 6.82 -5.69
C TRP A 210 -4.02 6.98 -4.92
N PHE A 211 -4.02 6.52 -3.68
CA PHE A 211 -2.84 6.47 -2.82
C PHE A 211 -2.36 5.03 -2.70
N VAL A 212 -1.04 4.84 -2.74
CA VAL A 212 -0.41 3.53 -2.59
C VAL A 212 0.61 3.62 -1.46
N GLY A 213 0.28 3.02 -0.31
CA GLY A 213 1.24 2.83 0.76
C GLY A 213 2.29 1.81 0.33
N CYS A 214 3.53 2.26 0.11
CA CYS A 214 4.54 1.45 -0.58
C CYS A 214 5.88 1.31 0.16
N GLY A 215 6.02 1.88 1.36
CA GLY A 215 7.21 1.74 2.19
C GLY A 215 8.50 2.09 1.43
N SER A 216 9.42 1.13 1.32
CA SER A 216 10.71 1.34 0.64
C SER A 216 10.66 1.28 -0.89
N ALA A 217 9.49 1.18 -1.52
CA ALA A 217 9.36 1.08 -2.98
C ALA A 217 10.04 2.23 -3.73
N ILE A 218 9.89 3.47 -3.24
CA ILE A 218 10.53 4.65 -3.81
C ILE A 218 12.07 4.49 -3.76
N ALA A 219 12.62 4.01 -2.64
CA ALA A 219 14.06 3.78 -2.51
C ALA A 219 14.58 2.66 -3.43
N PHE A 220 13.78 1.63 -3.69
CA PHE A 220 14.10 0.60 -4.69
C PHE A 220 14.07 1.17 -6.11
N ALA A 221 13.06 1.99 -6.45
CA ALA A 221 12.97 2.65 -7.75
C ALA A 221 14.14 3.60 -8.00
N ALA A 222 14.58 4.31 -6.96
CA ALA A 222 15.75 5.19 -7.00
C ALA A 222 17.11 4.45 -7.08
N GLY A 223 17.13 3.11 -7.13
CA GLY A 223 18.35 2.30 -7.10
C GLY A 223 19.16 2.42 -5.80
N SER A 224 18.61 3.06 -4.77
CA SER A 224 19.31 3.38 -3.52
C SER A 224 19.37 2.19 -2.57
N VAL A 225 18.48 1.22 -2.77
CA VAL A 225 18.48 -0.08 -2.08
C VAL A 225 18.40 -1.17 -3.14
N ARG A 226 19.23 -2.20 -3.03
CA ARG A 226 19.18 -3.36 -3.94
C ARG A 226 18.06 -4.31 -3.51
N ARG A 227 17.28 -4.81 -4.47
CA ARG A 227 16.35 -5.92 -4.22
C ARG A 227 17.10 -7.25 -4.13
N ALA A 228 16.52 -8.20 -3.42
CA ALA A 228 17.02 -9.57 -3.41
C ALA A 228 16.98 -10.17 -4.84
N PRO A 229 17.93 -11.08 -5.19
CA PRO A 229 17.87 -11.85 -6.43
C PRO A 229 16.51 -12.52 -6.65
N HIS A 230 16.11 -12.72 -7.91
CA HIS A 230 14.80 -13.30 -8.27
C HIS A 230 14.52 -14.62 -7.55
N TRP A 231 15.48 -15.56 -7.59
CA TRP A 231 15.33 -16.86 -6.92
C TRP A 231 15.04 -16.72 -5.42
N MET A 232 15.65 -15.76 -4.72
CA MET A 232 15.37 -15.52 -3.30
C MET A 232 13.95 -14.98 -3.10
N ARG A 233 13.49 -14.09 -3.98
CA ARG A 233 12.13 -13.53 -3.90
C ARG A 233 11.07 -14.61 -4.11
N ASP A 234 11.27 -15.48 -5.09
CA ASP A 234 10.32 -16.55 -5.45
C ASP A 234 10.22 -17.61 -4.34
N HIS A 235 11.31 -17.84 -3.61
CA HIS A 235 11.35 -18.75 -2.46
C HIS A 235 11.02 -18.07 -1.12
N GLY A 236 10.67 -16.77 -1.13
CA GLY A 236 10.32 -16.04 0.08
C GLY A 236 11.50 -15.71 1.00
N LEU A 237 12.73 -15.75 0.50
CA LEU A 237 13.97 -15.42 1.22
C LEU A 237 14.35 -13.93 1.13
N GLU A 238 13.49 -13.08 0.57
CA GLU A 238 13.75 -11.63 0.46
C GLU A 238 13.99 -10.98 1.83
N TRP A 239 13.33 -11.44 2.89
CA TRP A 239 13.56 -10.95 4.25
C TRP A 239 14.98 -11.30 4.74
N LEU A 240 15.52 -12.47 4.39
CA LEU A 240 16.85 -12.89 4.79
C LEU A 240 17.92 -12.03 4.10
N TYR A 241 17.74 -11.74 2.82
CA TYR A 241 18.60 -10.81 2.08
C TYR A 241 18.56 -9.41 2.71
N ARG A 242 17.37 -8.90 3.05
CA ARG A 242 17.26 -7.58 3.69
C ARG A 242 17.95 -7.56 5.05
N LEU A 243 17.79 -8.64 5.83
CA LEU A 243 18.46 -8.79 7.12
C LEU A 243 19.98 -8.74 6.99
N SER A 244 20.55 -9.37 5.97
CA SER A 244 22.01 -9.31 5.77
C SER A 244 22.49 -7.94 5.30
N THR A 245 21.65 -7.17 4.59
CA THR A 245 22.00 -5.80 4.15
C THR A 245 21.81 -4.74 5.23
N GLU A 246 20.85 -4.91 6.14
CA GLU A 246 20.50 -3.92 7.18
C GLU A 246 20.26 -4.58 8.55
N PRO A 247 21.26 -5.33 9.10
CA PRO A 247 21.06 -6.18 10.28
C PRO A 247 20.63 -5.38 11.51
N ASN A 248 21.26 -4.23 11.76
CA ASN A 248 20.95 -3.39 12.92
C ASN A 248 19.51 -2.87 12.90
N ARG A 249 18.95 -2.62 11.71
CA ARG A 249 17.58 -2.10 11.56
C ARG A 249 16.53 -3.22 11.59
N LEU A 250 16.85 -4.38 11.02
CA LEU A 250 15.87 -5.42 10.74
C LEU A 250 15.96 -6.65 11.65
N ALA A 251 17.06 -6.88 12.38
CA ALA A 251 17.23 -8.08 13.20
C ALA A 251 16.16 -8.23 14.27
N ARG A 252 15.92 -7.18 15.07
CA ARG A 252 14.86 -7.20 16.09
C ARG A 252 13.49 -7.41 15.43
N ARG A 253 13.20 -6.64 14.38
CA ARG A 253 11.92 -6.72 13.65
C ARG A 253 11.66 -8.14 13.11
N TYR A 254 12.63 -8.77 12.46
CA TYR A 254 12.41 -10.07 11.84
C TYR A 254 12.50 -11.22 12.82
N LEU A 255 13.54 -11.27 13.65
CA LEU A 255 13.84 -12.46 14.47
C LEU A 255 13.04 -12.49 15.77
N ILE A 256 12.85 -11.33 16.40
CA ILE A 256 12.18 -11.25 17.72
C ILE A 256 10.69 -10.99 17.54
N ASP A 257 10.34 -10.17 16.57
CA ASP A 257 9.03 -9.54 16.47
C ASP A 257 8.11 -10.26 15.46
N ASP A 258 8.57 -10.40 14.21
CA ASP A 258 7.77 -10.92 13.10
C ASP A 258 7.78 -12.46 13.06
N LEU A 259 8.92 -13.12 13.35
CA LEU A 259 9.04 -14.58 13.27
C LEU A 259 8.08 -15.32 14.22
N PRO A 260 8.00 -15.00 15.54
CA PRO A 260 7.05 -15.66 16.43
C PRO A 260 5.60 -15.44 16.01
N PHE A 261 5.29 -14.23 15.51
CA PHE A 261 3.95 -13.91 15.02
C PHE A 261 3.61 -14.70 13.75
N ALA A 262 4.52 -14.78 12.79
CA ALA A 262 4.34 -15.53 11.55
C ALA A 262 4.14 -17.03 11.83
N LEU A 263 4.95 -17.62 12.72
CA LEU A 263 4.78 -19.03 13.12
C LEU A 263 3.43 -19.28 13.78
N ARG A 264 3.04 -18.42 14.73
CA ARG A 264 1.72 -18.50 15.39
C ARG A 264 0.59 -18.35 14.37
N LEU A 265 0.71 -17.42 13.42
CA LEU A 265 -0.28 -17.23 12.37
C LEU A 265 -0.45 -18.50 11.53
N LEU A 266 0.65 -19.09 11.06
CA LEU A 266 0.61 -20.31 10.25
C LEU A 266 0.02 -21.49 11.04
N LEU A 267 0.41 -21.65 12.31
CA LEU A 267 -0.14 -22.68 13.19
C LEU A 267 -1.65 -22.53 13.37
N VAL A 268 -2.12 -21.33 13.69
CA VAL A 268 -3.57 -21.06 13.85
C VAL A 268 -4.32 -21.32 12.55
N CYS A 269 -3.77 -20.93 11.40
CA CYS A 269 -4.37 -21.20 10.09
C CYS A 269 -4.42 -22.70 9.78
N ALA A 270 -3.36 -23.44 10.11
CA ALA A 270 -3.32 -24.90 9.92
C ALA A 270 -4.34 -25.62 10.81
N VAL A 271 -4.38 -25.26 12.10
CA VAL A 271 -5.34 -25.83 13.06
C VAL A 271 -6.78 -25.52 12.62
N ARG A 272 -7.09 -24.28 12.24
CA ARG A 272 -8.44 -23.93 11.77
C ARG A 272 -8.89 -24.78 10.58
N ARG A 273 -7.99 -25.10 9.66
CA ARG A 273 -8.29 -25.98 8.51
C ARG A 273 -8.69 -27.39 8.93
N LEU A 274 -8.17 -27.90 10.04
CA LEU A 274 -8.53 -29.24 10.54
C LEU A 274 -9.95 -29.28 11.12
N PHE A 275 -10.52 -28.13 11.46
CA PHE A 275 -11.83 -27.99 12.11
C PHE A 275 -12.88 -27.28 11.23
N THR A 276 -12.60 -27.03 9.94
CA THR A 276 -13.52 -26.44 8.95
C THR A 276 -13.52 -27.26 7.67
#